data_AF-A0A1W9PJF8-F1
#
_entry.id   AF-A0A1W9PJF8-F1
#
_cell.length_a   1.000
_cell.length_b   1.000
_cell.length_c   1.000
_cell.angle_alpha   90.00
_cell.angle_beta   90.00
_cell.angle_gamma   90.00
#
_symmetry.space_group_name_H-M   'P 1'
#
loop_
_entity.id
_entity.type
_entity.pdbx_description
1 polymer ?
#
loop_
_entity_poly.entity_id
_entity_poly.type
_entity_poly.pdbx_seq_one_letter_code
_entity_poly.pdbx_strand_id
1 'polypeptide(L)'
;MGILWKRVDEVKSGEILADDVYDGRTFVVLLRKGTILDDNNIELLKKRKVLRVPILIGERSEEPSDTLALRVEEKITEYILPDVPTMIDERVYKEALEDVRDIVRKIMELEALDVEKFRNVSNKLVVEIMKKDERIVNLLRKHATGFLYKHLVNTGALA
;
A
#
# COMPACT_ATOMS: atom_id res chain seq x y z
N MET A 1 -10.16 24.27 -0.18
CA MET A 1 -8.81 23.72 -0.34
C MET A 1 -8.91 22.47 -1.19
N GLY A 2 -8.08 22.35 -2.23
CA GLY A 2 -8.09 21.21 -3.16
C GLY A 2 -6.87 20.31 -2.95
N ILE A 3 -6.97 19.05 -3.37
CA ILE A 3 -5.84 18.12 -3.45
C ILE A 3 -5.60 17.78 -4.91
N LEU A 4 -4.37 17.93 -5.37
CA LEU A 4 -3.94 17.54 -6.71
C LEU A 4 -2.85 16.47 -6.64
N TRP A 5 -3.10 15.34 -7.29
CA TRP A 5 -2.15 14.25 -7.39
C TRP A 5 -1.18 14.46 -8.55
N LYS A 6 0.05 14.87 -8.23
CA LYS A 6 1.12 15.10 -9.21
C LYS A 6 2.06 13.92 -9.29
N ARG A 7 2.64 13.68 -10.47
CA ARG A 7 3.79 12.76 -10.59
C ARG A 7 4.97 13.37 -9.85
N VAL A 8 5.80 12.56 -9.20
CA VAL A 8 6.97 13.08 -8.43
C VAL A 8 7.91 13.89 -9.31
N ASP A 9 7.98 13.60 -10.61
CA ASP A 9 8.78 14.38 -11.57
C ASP A 9 8.19 15.77 -11.92
N GLU A 10 6.92 16.00 -11.61
CA GLU A 10 6.20 17.27 -11.85
C GLU A 10 6.14 18.16 -10.59
N VAL A 11 6.56 17.62 -9.45
CA VAL A 11 6.58 18.30 -8.16
C VAL A 11 7.69 19.33 -8.12
N LYS A 12 7.41 20.49 -7.53
CA LYS A 12 8.36 21.59 -7.36
C LYS A 12 8.61 21.88 -5.89
N SER A 13 9.82 22.35 -5.59
CA SER A 13 10.14 22.87 -4.26
C SER A 13 9.21 24.02 -3.87
N GLY A 14 8.79 24.03 -2.60
CA GLY A 14 7.80 24.96 -2.04
C GLY A 14 6.35 24.46 -2.05
N GLU A 15 6.06 23.36 -2.76
CA GLU A 15 4.74 22.72 -2.72
C GLU A 15 4.51 21.97 -1.40
N ILE A 16 3.26 21.87 -0.96
CA ILE A 16 2.90 21.30 0.35
C ILE A 16 2.19 19.97 0.15
N LEU A 17 2.59 18.95 0.90
CA LEU A 17 1.88 17.68 0.93
C LEU A 17 0.51 17.83 1.59
N ALA A 18 -0.53 17.38 0.89
CA ALA A 18 -1.90 17.36 1.42
C ALA A 18 -2.20 16.14 2.30
N ASP A 19 -1.36 15.11 2.25
CA ASP A 19 -1.48 13.88 3.06
C ASP A 19 -0.11 13.24 3.30
N ASP A 20 -0.03 12.29 4.23
CA ASP A 20 1.17 11.50 4.51
C ASP A 20 1.57 10.68 3.28
N VAL A 21 2.87 10.63 3.00
CA VAL A 21 3.45 9.80 1.93
C VAL A 21 4.21 8.65 2.56
N TYR A 22 3.84 7.42 2.19
CA TYR A 22 4.39 6.20 2.77
C TYR A 22 5.36 5.48 1.83
N ASP A 23 6.31 4.74 2.40
CA ASP A 23 7.12 3.78 1.67
C ASP A 23 6.25 2.58 1.28
N GLY A 24 6.06 2.35 -0.03
CA GLY A 24 5.21 1.28 -0.54
C GLY A 24 5.68 -0.14 -0.18
N ARG A 25 6.90 -0.33 0.33
CA ARG A 25 7.44 -1.63 0.75
C ARG A 25 7.23 -1.88 2.24
N THR A 26 7.45 -0.86 3.08
CA THR A 26 7.50 -1.01 4.55
C THR A 26 6.37 -0.31 5.29
N PHE A 27 5.52 0.47 4.60
CA PHE A 27 4.44 1.28 5.18
C PHE A 27 4.95 2.30 6.22
N VAL A 28 6.22 2.68 6.11
CA VAL A 28 6.81 3.74 6.93
C VAL A 28 6.50 5.07 6.30
N VAL A 29 6.05 6.05 7.09
CA VAL A 29 5.86 7.43 6.63
C VAL A 29 7.21 7.98 6.16
N LEU A 30 7.31 8.34 4.88
CA LEU A 30 8.46 9.02 4.29
C LEU A 30 8.40 10.52 4.56
N LEU A 31 7.24 11.13 4.35
CA LEU A 31 6.99 12.56 4.56
C LEU A 31 5.57 12.72 5.13
N ARG A 32 5.39 13.68 6.03
CA ARG A 32 4.10 13.92 6.68
C ARG A 32 3.26 14.92 5.89
N LYS A 33 1.95 14.84 6.08
CA LYS A 33 1.02 15.90 5.69
C LYS A 33 1.52 17.25 6.21
N GLY A 34 1.43 18.30 5.39
CA GLY A 34 1.88 19.64 5.72
C GLY A 34 3.37 19.89 5.50
N THR A 35 4.17 18.88 5.17
CA THR A 35 5.57 19.09 4.79
C THR A 35 5.66 19.94 3.53
N ILE A 36 6.45 21.02 3.60
CA ILE A 36 6.84 21.84 2.46
C ILE A 36 8.01 21.15 1.78
N LEU A 37 7.83 20.75 0.54
CA LEU A 37 8.81 19.96 -0.20
C LEU A 37 10.02 20.81 -0.55
N ASP A 38 11.21 20.32 -0.19
CA ASP A 38 12.49 20.79 -0.69
C ASP A 38 13.08 19.78 -1.70
N ASP A 39 14.21 20.13 -2.31
CA ASP A 39 14.85 19.28 -3.32
C ASP A 39 15.28 17.91 -2.73
N ASN A 40 15.70 17.87 -1.45
CA ASN A 40 16.08 16.64 -0.76
C ASN A 40 14.88 15.70 -0.57
N ASN A 41 13.72 16.25 -0.23
CA ASN A 41 12.47 15.51 -0.10
C ASN A 41 12.07 14.91 -1.44
N ILE A 42 12.16 15.68 -2.52
CA ILE A 42 11.86 15.21 -3.87
C ILE A 42 12.82 14.09 -4.29
N GLU A 43 14.12 14.23 -4.03
CA GLU A 43 15.09 13.16 -4.28
C GLU A 43 14.82 11.90 -3.46
N LEU A 44 14.45 12.04 -2.18
CA LEU A 44 14.03 10.93 -1.33
C LEU A 44 12.85 10.18 -1.94
N LEU A 45 11.81 10.89 -2.38
CA LEU A 45 10.62 10.30 -3.00
C LEU A 45 10.99 9.53 -4.28
N LYS A 46 11.85 10.10 -5.13
CA LYS A 46 12.36 9.43 -6.35
C LYS A 46 13.16 8.17 -6.01
N LYS A 47 14.08 8.25 -5.05
CA LYS A 47 14.89 7.10 -4.59
C LYS A 47 14.02 5.97 -4.04
N ARG A 48 12.92 6.32 -3.37
CA ARG A 48 11.93 5.37 -2.85
C ARG A 48 10.92 4.89 -3.90
N LYS A 49 11.04 5.34 -5.15
CA LYS A 49 10.16 5.00 -6.28
C LYS A 49 8.69 5.35 -6.02
N VAL A 50 8.45 6.46 -5.33
CA VAL A 50 7.10 7.03 -5.21
C VAL A 50 6.71 7.59 -6.58
N LEU A 51 5.54 7.21 -7.09
CA LEU A 51 5.08 7.62 -8.42
C LEU A 51 4.35 8.96 -8.40
N ARG A 52 3.44 9.13 -7.44
CA ARG A 52 2.59 10.32 -7.29
C ARG A 52 2.51 10.73 -5.83
N VAL A 53 2.34 12.03 -5.59
CA VAL A 53 2.12 12.60 -4.26
C VAL A 53 0.93 13.57 -4.27
N PRO A 54 0.19 13.66 -3.15
CA PRO A 54 -0.94 14.58 -3.02
C PRO A 54 -0.41 15.97 -2.65
N ILE A 55 -0.64 16.96 -3.51
CA ILE A 55 -0.24 18.36 -3.30
C ILE A 55 -1.46 19.19 -2.95
N LEU A 56 -1.32 20.02 -1.91
CA LEU A 56 -2.36 20.94 -1.46
C LEU A 56 -2.44 22.14 -2.41
N ILE A 57 -3.65 22.47 -2.89
CA ILE A 57 -3.93 23.66 -3.68
C ILE A 57 -4.74 24.66 -2.82
N GLY A 58 -4.16 25.83 -2.58
CA GLY A 58 -4.74 26.95 -1.83
C GLY A 58 -3.75 27.58 -0.84
N GLU A 59 -4.07 28.77 -0.32
CA GLU A 59 -3.25 29.46 0.70
C GLU A 59 -3.31 28.74 2.07
N ARG A 60 -2.18 28.79 2.77
CA ARG A 60 -1.82 27.99 3.96
C ARG A 60 -2.73 28.22 5.17
N SER A 61 -2.97 27.13 5.89
CA SER A 61 -2.85 27.11 7.35
C SER A 61 -2.52 25.69 7.80
N GLU A 62 -1.24 25.42 8.08
CA GLU A 62 -0.77 24.53 9.15
C GLU A 62 0.77 24.45 9.10
N GLU A 63 1.38 24.45 10.28
CA GLU A 63 2.83 24.47 10.49
C GLU A 63 3.48 23.12 10.10
N PRO A 64 4.75 23.13 9.68
CA PRO A 64 5.43 21.91 9.29
C PRO A 64 5.69 21.00 10.49
N SER A 65 5.35 19.71 10.36
CA SER A 65 5.74 18.66 11.30
C SER A 65 7.16 18.20 11.01
N ASP A 66 8.03 18.22 12.01
CA ASP A 66 9.36 17.59 11.98
C ASP A 66 9.26 16.12 11.55
N THR A 67 10.03 15.75 10.52
CA THR A 67 10.12 14.39 9.99
C THR A 67 11.05 13.52 10.85
N LEU A 68 10.48 12.51 11.51
CA LEU A 68 11.22 11.44 12.18
C LEU A 68 11.59 10.34 11.18
N ALA A 69 12.89 10.07 10.99
CA ALA A 69 13.36 8.89 10.27
C ALA A 69 13.43 7.68 11.22
N LEU A 70 12.62 6.64 10.99
CA LEU A 70 12.68 5.39 11.76
C LEU A 70 13.29 4.24 10.96
N ARG A 71 14.22 3.54 11.60
CA ARG A 71 14.86 2.30 11.15
C ARG A 71 13.83 1.17 11.12
N VAL A 72 13.84 0.37 10.04
CA VAL A 72 13.11 -0.90 9.96
C VAL A 72 14.14 -2.01 10.04
N GLU A 73 14.10 -2.79 11.12
CA GLU A 73 14.82 -4.05 11.20
C GLU A 73 13.86 -5.23 11.41
N GLU A 74 14.26 -6.31 10.74
CA GLU A 74 13.94 -7.73 10.88
C GLU A 74 12.66 -8.36 10.31
N LYS A 75 12.88 -9.61 9.89
CA LYS A 75 12.04 -10.53 9.12
C LYS A 75 11.37 -11.51 10.09
N ILE A 76 10.04 -11.47 10.22
CA ILE A 76 9.29 -12.60 10.78
C ILE A 76 8.10 -12.92 9.87
N THR A 77 8.05 -14.13 9.32
CA THR A 77 7.06 -14.59 8.32
C THR A 77 5.98 -15.51 8.89
N GLU A 78 5.84 -15.57 10.22
CA GLU A 78 4.90 -16.47 10.91
C GLU A 78 3.46 -15.95 10.84
N TYR A 79 2.50 -16.87 10.85
CA TYR A 79 1.09 -16.56 11.08
C TYR A 79 0.87 -16.04 12.50
N ILE A 80 -0.15 -15.19 12.69
CA ILE A 80 -0.53 -14.72 14.02
C ILE A 80 -0.99 -15.90 14.89
N LEU A 81 -1.68 -16.87 14.30
CA LEU A 81 -2.12 -18.10 14.96
C LEU A 81 -1.46 -19.31 14.26
N PRO A 82 -0.24 -19.72 14.63
CA PRO A 82 0.49 -20.78 13.92
C PRO A 82 -0.22 -22.15 13.96
N ASP A 83 -1.02 -22.40 15.00
CA ASP A 83 -1.70 -23.69 15.21
C ASP A 83 -3.10 -23.78 14.58
N VAL A 84 -3.56 -22.71 13.92
CA VAL A 84 -4.88 -22.67 13.28
C VAL A 84 -4.71 -22.90 11.78
N PRO A 85 -5.48 -23.81 11.15
CA PRO A 85 -5.44 -24.00 9.70
C PRO A 85 -5.72 -22.69 8.95
N THR A 86 -5.01 -22.46 7.84
CA THR A 86 -5.26 -21.28 7.01
C THR A 86 -6.54 -21.47 6.21
N MET A 87 -7.34 -20.40 6.12
CA MET A 87 -8.59 -20.41 5.35
C MET A 87 -8.35 -20.42 3.83
N ILE A 88 -7.20 -19.91 3.39
CA ILE A 88 -6.78 -19.92 1.99
C ILE A 88 -5.46 -20.68 1.90
N ASP A 89 -5.33 -21.53 0.88
CA ASP A 89 -4.08 -22.22 0.58
C ASP A 89 -2.94 -21.23 0.30
N GLU A 90 -1.75 -21.51 0.83
CA GLU A 90 -0.62 -20.57 0.72
C GLU A 90 -0.22 -20.28 -0.73
N ARG A 91 -0.34 -21.25 -1.64
CA ARG A 91 -0.04 -21.05 -3.06
C ARG A 91 -1.05 -20.09 -3.67
N VAL A 92 -2.34 -20.31 -3.43
CA VAL A 92 -3.40 -19.43 -3.94
C VAL A 92 -3.26 -18.02 -3.38
N TYR A 93 -2.90 -17.88 -2.10
CA TYR A 93 -2.65 -16.59 -1.48
C TYR A 93 -1.47 -15.85 -2.12
N LYS A 94 -0.35 -16.55 -2.39
CA LYS A 94 0.81 -15.95 -3.09
C LYS A 94 0.46 -15.50 -4.51
N GLU A 95 -0.25 -16.34 -5.26
CA GLU A 95 -0.74 -16.01 -6.60
C GLU A 95 -1.62 -14.74 -6.56
N ALA A 96 -2.56 -14.67 -5.61
CA ALA A 96 -3.42 -13.49 -5.45
C ALA A 96 -2.64 -12.22 -5.09
N LEU A 97 -1.60 -12.32 -4.25
CA LEU A 97 -0.73 -11.17 -3.93
C LEU A 97 0.00 -10.65 -5.17
N GLU A 98 0.50 -11.54 -6.03
CA GLU A 98 1.17 -11.18 -7.27
C GLU A 98 0.20 -10.54 -8.27
N ASP A 99 -0.99 -11.10 -8.40
CA ASP A 99 -2.03 -10.56 -9.27
C ASP A 99 -2.53 -9.19 -8.80
N VAL A 100 -2.79 -9.00 -7.50
CA VAL A 100 -3.17 -7.70 -6.93
C VAL A 100 -2.04 -6.70 -7.12
N ARG A 101 -0.78 -7.10 -6.94
CA ARG A 101 0.38 -6.23 -7.20
C ARG A 101 0.44 -5.79 -8.67
N ASP A 102 0.20 -6.70 -9.62
CA ASP A 102 0.15 -6.36 -11.04
C ASP A 102 -1.00 -5.40 -11.37
N ILE A 103 -2.19 -5.65 -10.81
CA ILE A 103 -3.36 -4.78 -10.98
C ILE A 103 -3.08 -3.38 -10.45
N VAL A 104 -2.58 -3.26 -9.21
CA VAL A 104 -2.24 -1.96 -8.61
C VAL A 104 -1.18 -1.24 -9.43
N ARG A 105 -0.15 -1.95 -9.90
CA ARG A 105 0.86 -1.37 -10.78
C ARG A 105 0.24 -0.80 -12.06
N LYS A 106 -0.62 -1.56 -12.74
CA LYS A 106 -1.29 -1.11 -13.97
C LYS A 106 -2.18 0.12 -13.73
N ILE A 107 -2.91 0.17 -12.62
CA ILE A 107 -3.71 1.34 -12.25
C ILE A 107 -2.80 2.56 -12.03
N MET A 108 -1.69 2.38 -11.30
CA MET A 108 -0.79 3.48 -10.93
C MET A 108 0.05 3.99 -12.10
N GLU A 109 0.52 3.11 -12.98
CA GLU A 109 1.44 3.46 -14.08
C GLU A 109 0.70 3.78 -15.38
N LEU A 110 -0.36 3.03 -15.69
CA LEU A 110 -1.06 3.06 -16.97
C LEU A 110 -2.47 3.68 -16.88
N GLU A 111 -2.93 4.03 -15.68
CA GLU A 111 -4.30 4.53 -15.42
C GLU A 111 -5.38 3.58 -15.96
N ALA A 112 -5.06 2.29 -16.04
CA ALA A 112 -5.90 1.25 -16.61
C ALA A 112 -6.23 0.17 -15.57
N LEU A 113 -7.53 -0.12 -15.41
CA LEU A 113 -8.03 -1.20 -14.56
C LEU A 113 -8.46 -2.39 -15.42
N ASP A 114 -7.81 -3.53 -15.21
CA ASP A 114 -8.22 -4.81 -15.77
C ASP A 114 -9.30 -5.45 -14.87
N VAL A 115 -10.56 -5.09 -15.13
CA VAL A 115 -11.72 -5.52 -14.33
C VAL A 115 -11.90 -7.04 -14.37
N GLU A 116 -11.63 -7.67 -15.50
CA GLU A 116 -11.77 -9.11 -15.66
C GLU A 116 -10.73 -9.85 -14.82
N LYS A 117 -9.47 -9.41 -14.87
CA LYS A 117 -8.42 -9.95 -14.01
C LYS A 117 -8.75 -9.78 -12.53
N PHE A 118 -9.24 -8.60 -12.12
CA PHE A 118 -9.65 -8.36 -10.74
C PHE A 118 -10.78 -9.32 -10.30
N ARG A 119 -11.83 -9.45 -11.12
CA ARG A 119 -12.94 -10.37 -10.85
C ARG A 119 -12.49 -11.83 -10.74
N ASN A 120 -11.56 -12.25 -11.61
CA ASN A 120 -11.02 -13.60 -11.59
C ASN A 120 -10.23 -13.88 -10.30
N VAL A 121 -9.45 -12.92 -9.81
CA VAL A 121 -8.74 -13.04 -8.51
C VAL A 121 -9.75 -13.16 -7.37
N SER A 122 -10.75 -12.29 -7.31
CA SER A 122 -11.78 -12.34 -6.26
C SER A 122 -12.54 -13.67 -6.26
N ASN A 123 -12.99 -14.13 -7.44
CA ASN A 123 -13.71 -15.39 -7.55
C ASN A 123 -12.87 -16.60 -7.09
N LYS A 124 -11.58 -16.63 -7.44
CA LYS A 124 -10.66 -17.68 -6.97
C LYS A 124 -10.57 -17.71 -5.44
N LEU A 125 -10.42 -16.54 -4.81
CA LEU A 125 -10.33 -16.44 -3.34
C LEU A 125 -11.63 -16.90 -2.68
N VAL A 126 -12.79 -16.47 -3.18
CA VAL A 126 -14.11 -16.89 -2.67
C VAL A 126 -14.27 -18.41 -2.78
N VAL A 127 -13.94 -19.00 -3.93
CA VAL A 127 -14.05 -20.45 -4.14
C VAL A 127 -13.15 -21.23 -3.17
N GLU A 128 -11.94 -20.75 -2.87
CA GLU A 128 -11.08 -21.40 -1.87
C GLU A 128 -11.64 -21.30 -0.45
N ILE A 129 -12.15 -20.12 -0.07
CA ILE A 129 -12.76 -19.92 1.25
C ILE A 129 -13.99 -20.83 1.41
N MET A 130 -14.82 -20.95 0.38
CA MET A 130 -16.02 -21.80 0.40
C MET A 130 -15.74 -23.30 0.51
N LYS A 131 -14.52 -23.75 0.19
CA LYS A 131 -14.12 -25.17 0.34
C LYS A 131 -13.76 -25.54 1.78
N LYS A 132 -13.64 -24.55 2.67
CA LYS A 132 -13.16 -24.71 4.04
C LYS A 132 -14.34 -24.59 5.01
N ASP A 133 -14.43 -25.55 5.92
CA ASP A 133 -15.44 -25.55 6.99
C ASP A 133 -15.01 -24.65 8.18
N GLU A 134 -13.74 -24.23 8.18
CA GLU A 134 -13.13 -23.43 9.23
C GLU A 134 -13.71 -22.01 9.25
N ARG A 135 -14.25 -21.61 10.42
CA ARG A 135 -14.83 -20.27 10.64
C ARG A 135 -13.80 -19.22 11.07
N ILE A 136 -12.56 -19.63 11.35
CA ILE A 136 -11.49 -18.74 11.84
C ILE A 136 -10.56 -18.37 10.69
N VAL A 137 -10.48 -17.07 10.42
CA VAL A 137 -9.70 -16.50 9.31
C VAL A 137 -8.24 -16.36 9.74
N ASN A 138 -7.43 -17.40 9.56
CA ASN A 138 -5.99 -17.31 9.78
C ASN A 138 -5.23 -16.87 8.51
N LEU A 139 -5.42 -15.59 8.14
CA LEU A 139 -4.77 -14.98 6.95
C LEU A 139 -3.66 -13.99 7.32
N LEU A 140 -3.56 -13.62 8.59
CA LEU A 140 -2.67 -12.57 9.05
C LEU A 140 -1.29 -13.15 9.41
N ARG A 141 -0.23 -12.55 8.85
CA ARG A 141 1.16 -12.81 9.22
C ARG A 141 1.72 -11.65 10.04
N LYS A 142 2.67 -11.94 10.94
CA LYS A 142 3.22 -10.99 11.93
C LYS A 142 3.96 -9.75 11.35
N HIS A 143 4.19 -9.62 10.02
CA HIS A 143 4.96 -8.49 9.43
C HIS A 143 4.34 -7.67 8.31
N ALA A 144 4.85 -6.43 8.25
CA ALA A 144 4.44 -5.27 7.45
C ALA A 144 4.95 -5.18 6.00
N THR A 145 5.87 -6.04 5.52
CA THR A 145 6.35 -5.90 4.13
C THR A 145 5.28 -6.33 3.11
N GLY A 146 5.01 -5.46 2.13
CA GLY A 146 3.90 -5.66 1.19
C GLY A 146 2.52 -5.50 1.83
N PHE A 147 2.42 -4.69 2.89
CA PHE A 147 1.19 -4.48 3.68
C PHE A 147 -0.01 -4.17 2.80
N LEU A 148 0.11 -3.28 1.81
CA LEU A 148 -1.02 -2.88 0.99
C LEU A 148 -1.65 -4.06 0.24
N TYR A 149 -0.84 -4.88 -0.44
CA TYR A 149 -1.36 -6.01 -1.21
C TYR A 149 -1.94 -7.09 -0.30
N LYS A 150 -1.27 -7.38 0.82
CA LYS A 150 -1.78 -8.29 1.85
C LYS A 150 -3.08 -7.77 2.45
N HIS A 151 -3.15 -6.48 2.74
CA HIS A 151 -4.33 -5.84 3.29
C HIS A 151 -5.50 -5.92 2.32
N LEU A 152 -5.29 -5.64 1.03
CA LEU A 152 -6.32 -5.78 0.00
C LEU A 152 -6.84 -7.22 -0.12
N VAL A 153 -5.95 -8.23 -0.14
CA VAL A 153 -6.36 -9.64 -0.20
C VAL A 153 -7.08 -10.04 1.10
N ASN A 154 -6.57 -9.66 2.27
CA ASN A 154 -7.13 -10.04 3.55
C ASN A 154 -8.48 -9.37 3.81
N THR A 155 -8.63 -8.09 3.48
CA THR A 155 -9.92 -7.37 3.60
C THR A 155 -10.92 -7.89 2.57
N GLY A 156 -10.49 -8.15 1.34
CA GLY A 156 -11.35 -8.77 0.33
C GLY A 156 -11.82 -10.17 0.70
N ALA A 157 -11.02 -10.95 1.43
CA ALA A 157 -11.41 -12.26 1.94
C ALA A 157 -12.36 -12.20 3.14
N LEU A 158 -12.40 -11.07 3.86
CA LEU A 158 -13.25 -10.84 5.03
C LEU A 158 -14.60 -10.19 4.70
N ALA A 159 -14.71 -9.53 3.55
CA ALA A 159 -15.90 -8.81 3.09
C ALA A 159 -16.94 -9.76 2.48
#